data_AF-A0AAQ3PSG3-F1
#
_entry.id   AF-A0AAQ3PSG3-F1
#
_cell.length_a   1.000
_cell.length_b   1.000
_cell.length_c   1.000
_cell.angle_alpha   90.00
_cell.angle_beta   90.00
_cell.angle_gamma   90.00
#
_symmetry.space_group_name_H-M   'P 1'
#
loop_
_entity.id
_entity.type
_entity.pdbx_description
1 polymer ?
#
loop_
_entity_poly.entity_id
_entity_poly.type
_entity_poly.pdbx_seq_one_letter_code
_entity_poly.pdbx_strand_id
1 'polypeptide(L)'
;MAALTKLTTNINLEMSGDTKRYLVSAKQGDKATRFIVARLLNNGEPYTIPTGARAVINITKPDGKHVYNTCSYSGSDVTVELTNQALAASGTAYCDIEIRTSDDSQVITSASFTMEIEPSQRNENAILSANEFTDLENRIAGHIKNIDDTDAAVKKAESARVTAENARVKAEQARVTAENKRQENENTRIQQEQQRQQDTSQAVKNTNEATDASKKATTACKEVTERAEDALQNQEQLEATLNTATQIRQDVSQMQTAVAEAKKQVEQDKKDIDDTIQNSLLASAEKILESVQDYFNRAEALYSSMYLDCDGETPYLRTVTPIFIDGATPQVRNANEGVDFDGGTPTSRQLAV
;
A
#
# COMPACT_ATOMS: atom_id res chain seq x y z
N MET A 1 -45.88 -75.36 -11.62
CA MET A 1 -47.06 -75.90 -12.35
C MET A 1 -46.96 -77.42 -12.35
N ALA A 2 -48.08 -78.13 -12.20
CA ALA A 2 -48.10 -79.58 -12.34
C ALA A 2 -47.86 -79.98 -13.81
N ALA A 3 -47.10 -81.05 -14.04
CA ALA A 3 -46.83 -81.59 -15.37
C ALA A 3 -47.58 -82.91 -15.57
N LEU A 4 -48.16 -83.12 -16.75
CA LEU A 4 -48.83 -84.36 -17.12
C LEU A 4 -47.82 -85.43 -17.54
N THR A 5 -48.11 -86.70 -17.24
CA THR A 5 -47.29 -87.84 -17.68
C THR A 5 -47.27 -87.93 -19.20
N LYS A 6 -46.08 -88.16 -19.77
CA LYS A 6 -45.90 -88.36 -21.21
C LYS A 6 -46.25 -89.80 -21.60
N LEU A 7 -47.04 -89.96 -22.65
CA LEU A 7 -47.36 -91.24 -23.28
C LEU A 7 -46.46 -91.45 -24.49
N THR A 8 -45.71 -92.56 -24.51
CA THR A 8 -44.72 -92.88 -25.54
C THR A 8 -45.08 -94.18 -26.24
N THR A 9 -45.20 -94.14 -27.56
CA THR A 9 -45.39 -95.31 -28.43
C THR A 9 -44.06 -95.71 -29.04
N ASN A 10 -43.60 -96.95 -28.84
CA ASN A 10 -42.34 -97.45 -29.40
C ASN A 10 -42.62 -98.24 -30.69
N ILE A 11 -41.90 -97.92 -31.77
CA ILE A 11 -42.07 -98.57 -33.08
C ILE A 11 -40.70 -98.90 -33.69
N ASN A 12 -40.64 -99.93 -34.53
CA ASN A 12 -39.47 -100.25 -35.34
C ASN A 12 -39.76 -99.88 -36.80
N LEU A 13 -38.85 -99.14 -37.42
CA LEU A 13 -38.96 -98.67 -38.80
C LEU A 13 -37.71 -99.04 -39.59
N GLU A 14 -37.89 -99.78 -40.68
CA GLU A 14 -36.81 -100.04 -41.64
C GLU A 14 -36.50 -98.77 -42.44
N MET A 15 -35.24 -98.58 -42.84
CA MET A 15 -34.80 -97.51 -43.74
C MET A 15 -35.19 -97.76 -45.21
N SER A 16 -35.88 -98.87 -45.48
CA SER A 16 -36.44 -99.22 -46.79
C SER A 16 -37.69 -100.11 -46.65
N GLY A 17 -38.50 -100.22 -47.70
CA GLY A 17 -39.65 -101.15 -47.75
C GLY A 17 -41.03 -100.48 -47.72
N ASP A 18 -42.07 -101.31 -47.58
CA ASP A 18 -43.47 -100.91 -47.73
C ASP A 18 -44.03 -100.15 -46.52
N THR A 19 -45.05 -99.32 -46.78
CA THR A 19 -45.78 -98.56 -45.76
C THR A 19 -46.36 -99.46 -44.67
N LYS A 20 -45.99 -99.20 -43.40
CA LYS A 20 -46.53 -99.89 -42.23
C LYS A 20 -47.77 -99.18 -41.70
N ARG A 21 -48.94 -99.83 -41.79
CA ARG A 21 -50.21 -99.22 -41.37
C ARG A 21 -50.45 -99.39 -39.87
N TYR A 22 -50.99 -98.34 -39.25
CA TYR A 22 -51.49 -98.24 -37.87
C TYR A 22 -50.45 -98.54 -36.79
N LEU A 23 -49.23 -98.02 -36.97
CA LEU A 23 -48.16 -98.21 -35.98
C LEU A 23 -48.30 -97.29 -34.76
N VAL A 24 -49.05 -96.19 -34.87
CA VAL A 24 -49.19 -95.21 -33.79
C VAL A 24 -50.65 -94.78 -33.63
N SER A 25 -51.10 -94.62 -32.38
CA SER A 25 -52.38 -94.02 -32.03
C SER A 25 -52.15 -92.74 -31.21
N ALA A 26 -52.89 -91.67 -31.54
CA ALA A 26 -52.84 -90.38 -30.87
C ALA A 26 -54.25 -89.78 -30.73
N LYS A 27 -54.39 -88.73 -29.91
CA LYS A 27 -55.67 -88.03 -29.69
C LYS A 27 -55.59 -86.60 -30.21
N GLN A 28 -56.61 -86.19 -30.96
CA GLN A 28 -56.67 -84.84 -31.54
C GLN A 28 -56.56 -83.77 -30.43
N GLY A 29 -55.70 -82.77 -30.65
CA GLY A 29 -55.53 -81.62 -29.74
C GLY A 29 -54.62 -81.85 -28.53
N ASP A 30 -54.16 -83.08 -28.27
CA ASP A 30 -53.13 -83.33 -27.25
C ASP A 30 -51.88 -82.51 -27.55
N LYS A 31 -51.25 -81.95 -26.51
CA LYS A 31 -50.05 -81.09 -26.62
C LYS A 31 -49.03 -81.50 -25.57
N ALA A 32 -47.77 -81.61 -25.98
CA ALA A 32 -46.62 -81.87 -25.10
C ALA A 32 -46.70 -83.15 -24.25
N THR A 33 -47.59 -84.08 -24.62
CA THR A 33 -47.93 -85.28 -23.83
C THR A 33 -47.87 -86.58 -24.62
N ARG A 34 -47.85 -86.54 -25.96
CA ARG A 34 -47.80 -87.73 -26.84
C ARG A 34 -46.46 -87.76 -27.59
N PHE A 35 -45.76 -88.88 -27.54
CA PHE A 35 -44.44 -89.06 -28.15
C PHE A 35 -44.36 -90.40 -28.90
N ILE A 36 -43.55 -90.46 -29.95
CA ILE A 36 -43.14 -91.69 -30.62
C ILE A 36 -41.66 -91.88 -30.37
N VAL A 37 -41.23 -93.10 -30.07
CA VAL A 37 -39.83 -93.50 -30.13
C VAL A 37 -39.70 -94.53 -31.25
N ALA A 38 -39.11 -94.10 -32.36
CA ALA A 38 -38.93 -94.92 -33.55
C ALA A 38 -37.49 -95.42 -33.63
N ARG A 39 -37.31 -96.74 -33.52
CA ARG A 39 -36.03 -97.40 -33.75
C ARG A 39 -35.82 -97.62 -35.24
N LEU A 40 -34.81 -96.97 -35.80
CA LEU A 40 -34.45 -97.09 -37.21
C LEU A 40 -33.60 -98.36 -37.43
N LEU A 41 -33.95 -99.14 -38.45
CA LEU A 41 -33.30 -100.41 -38.81
C LEU A 41 -32.85 -100.42 -40.27
N ASN A 42 -31.75 -101.09 -40.58
CA ASN A 42 -31.31 -101.35 -41.95
C ASN A 42 -31.11 -102.86 -42.12
N ASN A 43 -32.05 -103.51 -42.81
CA ASN A 43 -32.09 -104.97 -42.96
C ASN A 43 -32.17 -105.70 -41.61
N GLY A 44 -32.99 -105.17 -40.69
CA GLY A 44 -33.20 -105.74 -39.36
C GLY A 44 -32.17 -105.36 -38.29
N GLU A 45 -31.02 -104.78 -38.66
CA GLU A 45 -30.00 -104.31 -37.73
C GLU A 45 -30.16 -102.81 -37.42
N PRO A 46 -29.84 -102.33 -36.20
CA PRO A 46 -29.96 -100.91 -35.84
C PRO A 46 -29.20 -99.98 -36.80
N TYR A 47 -29.90 -99.01 -37.38
CA TYR A 47 -29.31 -98.02 -38.26
C TYR A 47 -28.51 -96.98 -37.45
N THR A 48 -27.24 -96.77 -37.80
CA THR A 48 -26.39 -95.79 -37.11
C THR A 48 -26.60 -94.39 -37.69
N ILE A 49 -27.23 -93.50 -36.91
CA ILE A 49 -27.41 -92.09 -37.29
C ILE A 49 -26.04 -91.38 -37.16
N PRO A 50 -25.52 -90.74 -38.22
CA PRO A 50 -24.24 -90.04 -38.17
C PRO A 50 -24.23 -88.92 -37.12
N THR A 51 -23.12 -88.77 -36.40
CA THR A 51 -22.96 -87.68 -35.43
C THR A 51 -23.15 -86.32 -36.10
N GLY A 52 -24.03 -85.48 -35.52
CA GLY A 52 -24.35 -84.16 -36.06
C GLY A 52 -25.45 -84.15 -37.12
N ALA A 53 -25.99 -85.32 -37.50
CA ALA A 53 -27.16 -85.38 -38.36
C ALA A 53 -28.41 -84.81 -37.67
N ARG A 54 -29.39 -84.38 -38.47
CA ARG A 54 -30.70 -83.90 -38.03
C ARG A 54 -31.76 -84.95 -38.38
N ALA A 55 -32.57 -85.34 -37.40
CA ALA A 55 -33.75 -86.17 -37.61
C ALA A 55 -34.99 -85.28 -37.76
N VAL A 56 -35.83 -85.53 -38.76
CA VAL A 56 -37.07 -84.80 -39.01
C VAL A 56 -38.17 -85.83 -39.25
N ILE A 57 -39.30 -85.69 -38.55
CA ILE A 57 -40.52 -86.40 -38.94
C ILE A 57 -41.29 -85.54 -39.94
N ASN A 58 -41.68 -86.16 -41.05
CA ASN A 58 -42.63 -85.59 -41.99
C ASN A 58 -43.99 -86.21 -41.71
N ILE A 59 -45.02 -85.38 -41.58
CA ILE A 59 -46.40 -85.84 -41.32
C ILE A 59 -47.32 -85.18 -42.32
N THR A 60 -47.97 -85.98 -43.17
CA THR A 60 -49.14 -85.55 -43.94
C THR A 60 -50.37 -85.82 -43.09
N LYS A 61 -51.04 -84.76 -42.67
CA LYS A 61 -52.22 -84.83 -41.81
C LYS A 61 -53.48 -85.23 -42.60
N PRO A 62 -54.55 -85.67 -41.90
CA PRO A 62 -55.83 -85.99 -42.54
C PRO A 62 -56.48 -84.82 -43.31
N ASP A 63 -56.18 -83.57 -42.91
CA ASP A 63 -56.65 -82.36 -43.59
C ASP A 63 -55.82 -81.99 -44.85
N GLY A 64 -54.88 -82.85 -45.24
CA GLY A 64 -53.98 -82.66 -46.39
C GLY A 64 -52.83 -81.67 -46.15
N LYS A 65 -52.71 -81.07 -44.95
CA LYS A 65 -51.59 -80.18 -44.62
C LYS A 65 -50.40 -80.99 -44.08
N HIS A 66 -49.20 -80.46 -44.26
CA HIS A 66 -47.97 -81.11 -43.81
C HIS A 66 -47.42 -80.48 -42.53
N VAL A 67 -46.77 -81.30 -41.70
CA VAL A 67 -46.00 -80.89 -40.53
C VAL A 67 -44.60 -81.49 -40.63
N TYR A 68 -43.59 -80.66 -40.42
CA TYR A 68 -42.17 -81.02 -40.45
C TYR A 68 -41.57 -80.68 -39.09
N ASN A 69 -41.35 -81.69 -38.25
CA ASN A 69 -40.85 -81.45 -36.89
C ASN A 69 -39.46 -82.04 -36.73
N THR A 70 -38.54 -81.24 -36.20
CA THR A 70 -37.24 -81.75 -35.77
C THR A 70 -37.43 -82.70 -34.60
N CYS A 71 -36.73 -83.83 -34.65
CA CYS A 71 -36.76 -84.88 -33.65
C CYS A 71 -35.42 -84.96 -32.93
N SER A 72 -35.44 -85.43 -31.69
CA SER A 72 -34.22 -85.81 -30.98
C SER A 72 -33.92 -87.29 -31.23
N TYR A 73 -32.67 -87.71 -31.11
CA TYR A 73 -32.33 -89.13 -31.23
C TYR A 73 -31.21 -89.53 -30.27
N SER A 74 -31.18 -90.81 -29.91
CA SER A 74 -30.10 -91.43 -29.15
C SER A 74 -29.78 -92.78 -29.77
N GLY A 75 -28.57 -92.92 -30.33
CA GLY A 75 -28.23 -94.08 -31.16
C GLY A 75 -29.16 -94.19 -32.37
N SER A 76 -29.90 -95.29 -32.46
CA SER A 76 -30.87 -95.57 -33.53
C SER A 76 -32.30 -95.16 -33.19
N ASP A 77 -32.56 -94.69 -31.96
CA ASP A 77 -33.90 -94.38 -31.46
C ASP A 77 -34.21 -92.89 -31.63
N VAL A 78 -35.12 -92.57 -32.54
CA VAL A 78 -35.61 -91.21 -32.82
C VAL A 78 -36.84 -90.93 -31.97
N THR A 79 -36.75 -89.94 -31.08
CA THR A 79 -37.86 -89.45 -30.26
C THR A 79 -38.56 -88.28 -30.94
N VAL A 80 -39.82 -88.49 -31.27
CA VAL A 80 -40.72 -87.55 -31.92
C VAL A 80 -41.73 -87.01 -30.91
N GLU A 81 -41.84 -85.69 -30.80
CA GLU A 81 -42.97 -85.06 -30.10
C GLU A 81 -44.14 -84.83 -31.07
N LEU A 82 -45.30 -85.37 -30.71
CA LEU A 82 -46.54 -85.11 -31.44
C LEU A 82 -47.12 -83.77 -30.97
N THR A 83 -46.87 -82.72 -31.75
CA THR A 83 -47.33 -81.37 -31.43
C THR A 83 -48.84 -81.23 -31.62
N ASN A 84 -49.44 -80.22 -30.97
CA ASN A 84 -50.86 -79.90 -31.15
C ASN A 84 -51.19 -79.69 -32.66
N GLN A 85 -50.28 -79.10 -33.44
CA GLN A 85 -50.46 -78.93 -34.87
C GLN A 85 -50.40 -80.25 -35.65
N ALA A 86 -49.52 -81.19 -35.27
CA ALA A 86 -49.48 -82.54 -35.85
C ALA A 86 -50.77 -83.31 -35.57
N LEU A 87 -51.40 -83.06 -34.42
CA LEU A 87 -52.64 -83.71 -33.97
C LEU A 87 -53.89 -82.85 -34.18
N ALA A 88 -53.84 -81.83 -35.06
CA ALA A 88 -54.93 -80.87 -35.21
C ALA A 88 -56.15 -81.44 -35.98
N ALA A 89 -55.94 -82.40 -36.87
CA ALA A 89 -56.98 -83.03 -37.68
C ALA A 89 -57.07 -84.52 -37.35
N SER A 90 -58.29 -85.00 -37.05
CA SER A 90 -58.54 -86.41 -36.78
C SER A 90 -58.63 -87.25 -38.07
N GLY A 91 -58.27 -88.53 -37.97
CA GLY A 91 -58.11 -89.47 -39.07
C GLY A 91 -56.69 -90.00 -39.21
N THR A 92 -56.42 -90.67 -40.33
CA THR A 92 -55.11 -91.30 -40.59
C THR A 92 -54.10 -90.30 -41.16
N ALA A 93 -53.01 -90.07 -40.42
CA ALA A 93 -51.84 -89.33 -40.87
C ALA A 93 -50.78 -90.27 -41.47
N TYR A 94 -50.08 -89.81 -42.51
CA TYR A 94 -48.99 -90.55 -43.17
C TYR A 94 -47.66 -89.93 -42.79
N CYS A 95 -46.74 -90.75 -42.28
CA CYS A 95 -45.51 -90.29 -41.67
C CYS A 95 -44.30 -91.01 -42.24
N ASP A 96 -43.16 -90.34 -42.27
CA ASP A 96 -41.83 -90.96 -42.40
C ASP A 96 -40.80 -90.12 -41.63
N ILE A 97 -39.64 -90.71 -41.37
CA ILE A 97 -38.55 -90.04 -40.66
C ILE A 97 -37.36 -89.91 -41.59
N GLU A 98 -36.91 -88.67 -41.76
CA GLU A 98 -35.72 -88.33 -42.51
C GLU A 98 -34.54 -88.11 -41.58
N ILE A 99 -33.39 -88.64 -41.98
CA ILE A 99 -32.08 -88.30 -41.42
C ILE A 99 -31.32 -87.50 -42.47
N ARG A 100 -30.90 -86.29 -42.10
CA ARG A 100 -30.13 -85.37 -42.95
C ARG A 100 -28.76 -85.10 -42.34
N THR A 101 -27.70 -85.09 -43.14
CA THR A 101 -26.38 -84.67 -42.66
C THR A 101 -26.38 -83.18 -42.28
N SER A 102 -25.43 -82.75 -41.45
CA SER A 102 -25.37 -81.37 -40.94
C SER A 102 -25.19 -80.31 -42.04
N ASP A 103 -24.65 -80.71 -43.19
CA ASP A 103 -24.43 -79.88 -44.38
C ASP A 103 -25.56 -80.01 -45.42
N ASP A 104 -26.63 -80.76 -45.12
CA ASP A 104 -27.75 -81.10 -46.00
C ASP A 104 -27.35 -81.76 -47.34
N SER A 105 -26.12 -82.31 -47.45
CA SER A 105 -25.63 -82.98 -48.67
C SER A 105 -26.18 -84.39 -48.87
N GLN A 106 -26.63 -85.05 -47.79
CA GLN A 106 -27.21 -86.39 -47.82
C GLN A 106 -28.52 -86.43 -47.02
N VAL A 107 -29.51 -87.14 -47.58
CA VAL A 107 -30.81 -87.41 -46.95
C VAL A 107 -31.14 -88.88 -47.16
N ILE A 108 -31.59 -89.54 -46.09
CA ILE A 108 -32.19 -90.88 -46.15
C ILE A 108 -33.51 -90.87 -45.37
N THR A 109 -34.53 -91.52 -45.92
CA THR A 109 -35.89 -91.54 -45.38
C THR A 109 -36.27 -92.95 -44.98
N SER A 110 -36.93 -93.13 -43.84
CA SER A 110 -37.47 -94.42 -43.41
C SER A 110 -38.59 -94.90 -44.34
N ALA A 111 -38.96 -96.18 -44.23
CA ALA A 111 -40.25 -96.64 -44.70
C ALA A 111 -41.38 -95.80 -44.08
N SER A 112 -42.41 -95.50 -44.87
CA SER A 112 -43.55 -94.75 -44.36
C SER A 112 -44.34 -95.56 -43.34
N PHE A 113 -44.99 -94.89 -42.40
CA PHE A 113 -45.94 -95.49 -41.48
C PHE A 113 -47.18 -94.62 -41.32
N THR A 114 -48.27 -95.19 -40.81
CA THR A 114 -49.46 -94.40 -40.50
C THR A 114 -49.69 -94.26 -39.00
N MET A 115 -50.18 -93.08 -38.62
CA MET A 115 -50.62 -92.72 -37.29
C MET A 115 -52.12 -92.42 -37.32
N GLU A 116 -52.89 -93.09 -36.48
CA GLU A 116 -54.33 -92.83 -36.33
C GLU A 116 -54.56 -91.77 -35.25
N ILE A 117 -55.14 -90.63 -35.65
CA ILE A 117 -55.47 -89.53 -34.75
C ILE A 117 -56.95 -89.59 -34.43
N GLU A 118 -57.31 -90.06 -33.25
CA GLU A 118 -58.71 -90.14 -32.85
C GLU A 118 -59.31 -88.74 -32.64
N PRO A 119 -60.58 -88.52 -33.05
CA PRO A 119 -61.26 -87.26 -32.82
C PRO A 119 -61.40 -86.97 -31.32
N SER A 120 -61.11 -85.73 -30.94
CA SER A 120 -61.45 -85.24 -29.61
C SER A 120 -62.97 -85.10 -29.51
N GLN A 121 -63.55 -85.51 -28.38
CA GLN A 121 -64.97 -85.22 -28.09
C GLN A 121 -65.16 -83.76 -27.65
N ARG A 122 -64.06 -83.00 -27.50
CA ARG A 122 -64.10 -81.56 -27.27
C ARG A 122 -64.60 -80.89 -28.54
N ASN A 123 -65.86 -80.44 -28.49
CA ASN A 123 -66.45 -79.69 -29.58
C ASN A 123 -65.95 -78.24 -29.55
N GLU A 124 -65.00 -77.89 -30.41
CA GLU A 124 -64.49 -76.52 -30.53
C GLU A 124 -65.60 -75.52 -30.94
N ASN A 125 -66.67 -75.96 -31.62
CA ASN A 125 -67.82 -75.11 -31.94
C ASN A 125 -68.76 -74.91 -30.73
N ALA A 126 -68.67 -75.72 -29.67
CA ALA A 126 -69.36 -75.49 -28.41
C ALA A 126 -68.59 -74.54 -27.47
N ILE A 127 -67.34 -74.20 -27.80
CA ILE A 127 -66.51 -73.24 -27.07
C ILE A 127 -66.94 -71.79 -27.38
N LEU A 128 -67.66 -71.56 -28.48
CA LEU A 128 -68.44 -70.33 -28.76
C LEU A 128 -69.67 -70.18 -27.83
N SER A 129 -69.57 -70.66 -26.60
CA SER A 129 -70.54 -70.51 -25.53
C SER A 129 -70.25 -69.23 -24.75
N ALA A 130 -71.30 -68.50 -24.36
CA ALA A 130 -71.29 -67.17 -23.75
C ALA A 130 -70.25 -66.91 -22.65
N ASN A 131 -69.75 -67.95 -21.99
CA ASN A 131 -68.79 -67.87 -20.88
C ASN A 131 -67.40 -67.32 -21.30
N GLU A 132 -66.92 -67.58 -22.52
CA GLU A 132 -65.64 -67.01 -22.98
C GLU A 132 -65.77 -65.54 -23.39
N PHE A 133 -66.95 -65.14 -23.88
CA PHE A 133 -67.25 -63.74 -24.16
C PHE A 133 -67.30 -62.92 -22.88
N THR A 134 -67.88 -63.47 -21.80
CA THR A 134 -67.85 -62.86 -20.46
C THR A 134 -66.44 -62.68 -19.91
N ASP A 135 -65.51 -63.63 -20.13
CA ASP A 135 -64.12 -63.47 -19.72
C ASP A 135 -63.43 -62.32 -20.48
N LEU A 136 -63.66 -62.23 -21.79
CA LEU A 136 -63.15 -61.13 -22.59
C LEU A 136 -63.74 -59.77 -22.16
N GLU A 137 -65.04 -59.68 -21.91
CA GLU A 137 -65.70 -58.48 -21.39
C GLU A 137 -65.12 -58.05 -20.04
N ASN A 138 -64.92 -59.00 -19.11
CA ASN A 138 -64.31 -58.73 -17.81
C ASN A 138 -62.86 -58.23 -17.94
N ARG A 139 -62.08 -58.81 -18.87
CA ARG A 139 -60.71 -58.35 -19.16
C ARG A 139 -60.69 -56.94 -19.73
N ILE A 140 -61.58 -56.63 -20.67
CA ILE A 140 -61.71 -55.29 -21.26
C ILE A 140 -62.15 -54.28 -20.18
N ALA A 141 -63.15 -54.61 -19.37
CA ALA A 141 -63.60 -53.76 -18.27
C ALA A 141 -62.47 -53.49 -17.25
N GLY A 142 -61.66 -54.51 -16.94
CA GLY A 142 -60.47 -54.36 -16.09
C GLY A 142 -59.42 -53.43 -16.70
N HIS A 143 -59.18 -53.52 -18.01
CA HIS A 143 -58.25 -52.61 -18.70
C HIS A 143 -58.76 -51.17 -18.72
N ILE A 144 -60.05 -50.95 -19.00
CA ILE A 144 -60.67 -49.62 -18.96
C ILE A 144 -60.51 -49.01 -17.56
N LYS A 145 -60.83 -49.78 -16.51
CA LYS A 145 -60.64 -49.33 -15.13
C LYS A 145 -59.19 -48.96 -14.83
N ASN A 146 -58.23 -49.76 -15.27
CA ASN A 146 -56.81 -49.45 -15.09
C ASN A 146 -56.39 -48.16 -15.82
N ILE A 147 -56.95 -47.92 -17.01
CA ILE A 147 -56.72 -46.67 -17.76
C ILE A 147 -57.30 -45.48 -16.99
N ASP A 148 -58.53 -45.58 -16.51
CA ASP A 148 -59.19 -44.51 -15.75
C ASP A 148 -58.44 -44.20 -14.44
N ASP A 149 -58.03 -45.23 -13.71
CA ASP A 149 -57.24 -45.09 -12.49
C ASP A 149 -55.88 -44.42 -12.78
N THR A 150 -55.25 -44.78 -13.91
CA THR A 150 -53.98 -44.20 -14.34
C THR A 150 -54.16 -42.73 -14.76
N ASP A 151 -55.20 -42.41 -15.53
CA ASP A 151 -55.51 -41.04 -15.95
C ASP A 151 -55.81 -40.14 -14.75
N ALA A 152 -56.57 -40.64 -13.78
CA ALA A 152 -56.83 -39.94 -12.52
C ALA A 152 -55.52 -39.69 -11.74
N ALA A 153 -54.63 -40.67 -11.66
CA ALA A 153 -53.33 -40.53 -11.02
C ALA A 153 -52.43 -39.49 -11.73
N VAL A 154 -52.41 -39.50 -13.07
CA VAL A 154 -51.66 -38.53 -13.88
C VAL A 154 -52.21 -37.12 -13.67
N LYS A 155 -53.53 -36.92 -13.72
CA LYS A 155 -54.17 -35.62 -13.47
C LYS A 155 -53.84 -35.06 -12.07
N LYS A 156 -53.83 -35.93 -11.06
CA LYS A 156 -53.43 -35.56 -9.70
C LYS A 156 -51.96 -35.16 -9.62
N ALA A 157 -51.07 -35.94 -10.24
CA ALA A 157 -49.64 -35.64 -10.28
C ALA A 157 -49.36 -34.32 -11.02
N GLU A 158 -50.04 -34.07 -12.15
CA GLU A 158 -49.89 -32.84 -12.91
C GLU A 158 -50.39 -31.62 -12.14
N SER A 159 -51.53 -31.75 -11.46
CA SER A 159 -52.04 -30.67 -10.59
C SER A 159 -51.05 -30.34 -9.46
N ALA A 160 -50.40 -31.36 -8.88
CA ALA A 160 -49.38 -31.17 -7.87
C ALA A 160 -48.11 -30.51 -8.44
N ARG A 161 -47.66 -30.93 -9.65
CA ARG A 161 -46.53 -30.33 -10.37
C ARG A 161 -46.77 -28.85 -10.65
N VAL A 162 -47.94 -28.50 -11.19
CA VAL A 162 -48.34 -27.11 -11.45
C VAL A 162 -48.35 -26.28 -10.17
N THR A 163 -48.89 -26.83 -9.08
CA THR A 163 -48.88 -26.15 -7.77
C THR A 163 -47.45 -25.88 -7.29
N ALA A 164 -46.57 -26.88 -7.38
CA ALA A 164 -45.16 -26.76 -6.99
C ALA A 164 -44.41 -25.74 -7.86
N GLU A 165 -44.66 -25.74 -9.18
CA GLU A 165 -44.02 -24.80 -10.10
C GLU A 165 -44.47 -23.37 -9.84
N ASN A 166 -45.77 -23.14 -9.59
CA ASN A 166 -46.26 -21.82 -9.19
C ASN A 166 -45.64 -21.33 -7.87
N ALA A 167 -45.41 -22.23 -6.91
CA ALA A 167 -44.71 -21.89 -5.67
C ALA A 167 -43.23 -21.54 -5.93
N ARG A 168 -42.54 -22.30 -6.78
CA ARG A 168 -41.15 -22.04 -7.20
C ARG A 168 -41.02 -20.68 -7.90
N VAL A 169 -41.94 -20.35 -8.82
CA VAL A 169 -41.96 -19.07 -9.53
C VAL A 169 -42.16 -17.90 -8.55
N LYS A 170 -43.07 -18.02 -7.58
CA LYS A 170 -43.26 -16.99 -6.54
C LYS A 170 -42.01 -16.81 -5.67
N ALA A 171 -41.36 -17.90 -5.28
CA ALA A 171 -40.12 -17.86 -4.51
C ALA A 171 -38.99 -17.19 -5.30
N GLU A 172 -38.86 -17.50 -6.59
CA GLU A 172 -37.86 -16.88 -7.46
C GLU A 172 -38.13 -15.39 -7.66
N GLN A 173 -39.39 -14.98 -7.82
CA GLN A 173 -39.74 -13.57 -7.90
C GLN A 173 -39.36 -12.81 -6.62
N ALA A 174 -39.60 -13.40 -5.45
CA ALA A 174 -39.20 -12.80 -4.17
C ALA A 174 -37.67 -12.70 -4.04
N ARG A 175 -36.93 -13.72 -4.47
CA ARG A 175 -35.46 -13.71 -4.51
C ARG A 175 -34.94 -12.59 -5.41
N VAL A 176 -35.51 -12.43 -6.60
CA VAL A 176 -35.14 -11.35 -7.54
C VAL A 176 -35.40 -9.97 -6.93
N THR A 177 -36.56 -9.76 -6.29
CA THR A 177 -36.87 -8.48 -5.62
C THR A 177 -35.89 -8.19 -4.48
N ALA A 178 -35.55 -9.19 -3.66
CA ALA A 178 -34.56 -9.04 -2.58
C ALA A 178 -33.17 -8.71 -3.14
N GLU A 179 -32.77 -9.36 -4.23
CA GLU A 179 -31.48 -9.13 -4.88
C GLU A 179 -31.39 -7.72 -5.50
N ASN A 180 -32.46 -7.25 -6.16
CA ASN A 180 -32.52 -5.86 -6.64
C ASN A 180 -32.38 -4.88 -5.48
N LYS A 181 -33.03 -5.14 -4.33
CA LYS A 181 -32.91 -4.28 -3.15
C LYS A 181 -31.49 -4.28 -2.57
N ARG A 182 -30.83 -5.43 -2.55
CA ARG A 182 -29.43 -5.56 -2.15
C ARG A 182 -28.52 -4.73 -3.05
N GLN A 183 -28.74 -4.76 -4.37
CA GLN A 183 -27.96 -3.98 -5.34
C GLN A 183 -28.19 -2.47 -5.18
N GLU A 184 -29.42 -2.01 -4.97
CA GLU A 184 -29.73 -0.61 -4.67
C GLU A 184 -28.97 -0.13 -3.42
N ASN A 185 -29.06 -0.88 -2.33
CA ASN A 185 -28.38 -0.55 -1.08
C ASN A 185 -26.85 -0.52 -1.26
N GLU A 186 -26.30 -1.46 -2.03
CA GLU A 186 -24.87 -1.50 -2.32
C GLU A 186 -24.41 -0.30 -3.16
N ASN A 187 -25.21 0.13 -4.15
CA ASN A 187 -24.94 1.34 -4.91
C ASN A 187 -24.97 2.59 -4.02
N THR A 188 -25.94 2.69 -3.10
CA THR A 188 -25.98 3.77 -2.10
C THR A 188 -24.73 3.75 -1.21
N ARG A 189 -24.31 2.58 -0.72
CA ARG A 189 -23.09 2.44 0.09
C ARG A 189 -21.85 2.91 -0.68
N ILE A 190 -21.72 2.53 -1.96
CA ILE A 190 -20.61 2.95 -2.82
C ILE A 190 -20.58 4.47 -3.00
N GLN A 191 -21.73 5.10 -3.28
CA GLN A 191 -21.82 6.56 -3.42
C GLN A 191 -21.46 7.29 -2.12
N GLN A 192 -21.97 6.82 -0.98
CA GLN A 192 -21.64 7.36 0.33
C GLN A 192 -20.15 7.20 0.66
N GLU A 193 -19.54 6.07 0.28
CA GLU A 193 -18.11 5.85 0.46
C GLU A 193 -17.26 6.77 -0.43
N GLN A 194 -17.66 6.97 -1.69
CA GLN A 194 -16.99 7.94 -2.56
C GLN A 194 -17.06 9.35 -1.99
N GLN A 195 -18.22 9.78 -1.50
CA GLN A 195 -18.35 11.09 -0.85
C GLN A 195 -17.46 11.19 0.39
N ARG A 196 -17.46 10.16 1.26
CA ARG A 196 -16.62 10.13 2.46
C ARG A 196 -15.13 10.29 2.11
N GLN A 197 -14.66 9.64 1.05
CA GLN A 197 -13.28 9.76 0.58
C GLN A 197 -12.96 11.17 0.06
N GLN A 198 -13.89 11.80 -0.67
CA GLN A 198 -13.74 13.18 -1.13
C GLN A 198 -13.70 14.18 0.03
N ASP A 199 -14.64 14.05 0.98
CA ASP A 199 -14.72 14.90 2.17
C ASP A 199 -13.45 14.77 3.02
N THR A 200 -12.98 13.54 3.22
CA THR A 200 -11.73 13.27 3.93
C THR A 200 -10.53 13.89 3.22
N SER A 201 -10.45 13.75 1.89
CA SER A 201 -9.37 14.35 1.10
C SER A 201 -9.39 15.89 1.20
N GLN A 202 -10.57 16.50 1.18
CA GLN A 202 -10.72 17.94 1.32
C GLN A 202 -10.35 18.41 2.74
N ALA A 203 -10.75 17.67 3.78
CA ALA A 203 -10.39 17.98 5.17
C ALA A 203 -8.87 17.92 5.38
N VAL A 204 -8.18 16.95 4.78
CA VAL A 204 -6.71 16.85 4.81
C VAL A 204 -6.06 18.06 4.12
N LYS A 205 -6.55 18.47 2.94
CA LYS A 205 -6.06 19.68 2.25
C LYS A 205 -6.22 20.93 3.11
N ASN A 206 -7.41 21.16 3.64
CA ASN A 206 -7.69 22.31 4.50
C ASN A 206 -6.78 22.33 5.73
N THR A 207 -6.51 21.16 6.32
CA THR A 207 -5.60 21.03 7.48
C THR A 207 -4.16 21.39 7.11
N ASN A 208 -3.68 20.92 5.95
CA ASN A 208 -2.33 21.25 5.47
C ASN A 208 -2.21 22.75 5.17
N GLU A 209 -3.19 23.35 4.51
CA GLU A 209 -3.22 24.79 4.24
C GLU A 209 -3.21 25.62 5.53
N ALA A 210 -4.03 25.25 6.52
CA ALA A 210 -4.05 25.89 7.83
C ALA A 210 -2.71 25.73 8.56
N THR A 211 -2.09 24.56 8.48
CA THR A 211 -0.77 24.29 9.06
C THR A 211 0.31 25.16 8.43
N ASP A 212 0.32 25.28 7.11
CA ASP A 212 1.30 26.10 6.39
C ASP A 212 1.08 27.60 6.63
N ALA A 213 -0.16 28.05 6.72
CA ALA A 213 -0.49 29.41 7.14
C ALA A 213 0.03 29.70 8.57
N SER A 214 -0.16 28.75 9.49
CA SER A 214 0.34 28.85 10.88
C SER A 214 1.88 28.90 10.93
N LYS A 215 2.58 28.09 10.14
CA LYS A 215 4.05 28.14 10.02
C LYS A 215 4.52 29.51 9.52
N LYS A 216 3.90 30.05 8.46
CA LYS A 216 4.23 31.37 7.92
C LYS A 216 4.03 32.46 8.97
N ALA A 217 2.91 32.44 9.69
CA ALA A 217 2.65 33.37 10.77
C ALA A 217 3.70 33.26 11.88
N THR A 218 4.09 32.03 12.25
CA THR A 218 5.14 31.78 13.25
C THR A 218 6.49 32.34 12.81
N THR A 219 6.89 32.13 11.54
CA THR A 219 8.12 32.71 10.99
C THR A 219 8.08 34.23 11.01
N ALA A 220 6.99 34.85 10.56
CA ALA A 220 6.83 36.30 10.59
C ALA A 220 6.90 36.86 12.01
N CYS A 221 6.34 36.17 13.01
CA CYS A 221 6.48 36.56 14.41
C CYS A 221 7.94 36.49 14.88
N LYS A 222 8.69 35.44 14.54
CA LYS A 222 10.11 35.32 14.88
C LYS A 222 10.92 36.47 14.29
N GLU A 223 10.73 36.78 13.01
CA GLU A 223 11.40 37.91 12.36
C GLU A 223 11.07 39.26 13.03
N VAL A 224 9.83 39.45 13.49
CA VAL A 224 9.44 40.64 14.26
C VAL A 224 10.15 40.69 15.60
N THR A 225 10.25 39.56 16.31
CA THR A 225 10.95 39.47 17.59
C THR A 225 12.44 39.76 17.44
N GLU A 226 13.11 39.16 16.46
CA GLU A 226 14.53 39.41 16.17
C GLU A 226 14.78 40.91 15.88
N ARG A 227 13.95 41.54 15.03
CA ARG A 227 14.06 42.99 14.80
C ARG A 227 13.82 43.84 16.04
N ALA A 228 12.95 43.39 16.96
CA ALA A 228 12.70 44.09 18.21
C ALA A 228 13.90 43.97 19.16
N GLU A 229 14.54 42.80 19.22
CA GLU A 229 15.79 42.58 19.97
C GLU A 229 16.92 43.48 19.42
N ASP A 230 17.10 43.54 18.10
CA ASP A 230 18.08 44.44 17.47
C ASP A 230 17.81 45.92 17.81
N ALA A 231 16.53 46.33 17.80
CA ALA A 231 16.15 47.71 18.13
C ALA A 231 16.45 48.06 19.60
N LEU A 232 16.23 47.12 20.53
CA LEU A 232 16.58 47.29 21.94
C LEU A 232 18.10 47.43 22.13
N GLN A 233 18.89 46.60 21.45
CA GLN A 233 20.35 46.69 21.51
C GLN A 233 20.86 48.03 20.96
N ASN A 234 20.28 48.51 19.85
CA ASN A 234 20.58 49.83 19.30
C ASN A 234 20.22 50.96 20.28
N GLN A 235 19.12 50.82 21.03
CA GLN A 235 18.72 51.78 22.06
C GLN A 235 19.75 51.84 23.21
N GLU A 236 20.24 50.70 23.69
CA GLU A 236 21.29 50.64 24.72
C GLU A 236 22.59 51.32 24.25
N GLN A 237 23.00 51.08 22.99
CA GLN A 237 24.18 51.73 22.41
C GLN A 237 24.00 53.26 22.28
N LEU A 238 22.81 53.72 21.90
CA LEU A 238 22.49 55.14 21.81
C LEU A 238 22.55 55.81 23.20
N GLU A 239 22.05 55.14 24.24
CA GLU A 239 22.09 55.64 25.62
C GLU A 239 23.54 55.73 26.13
N ALA A 240 24.38 54.73 25.87
CA ALA A 240 25.81 54.79 26.18
C ALA A 240 26.53 55.94 25.45
N THR A 241 26.19 56.16 24.17
CA THR A 241 26.74 57.26 23.37
C THR A 241 26.29 58.61 23.92
N LEU A 242 25.02 58.76 24.30
CA LEU A 242 24.49 59.97 24.91
C LEU A 242 25.16 60.29 26.26
N ASN A 243 25.39 59.28 27.09
CA ASN A 243 26.09 59.44 28.36
C ASN A 243 27.53 59.92 28.13
N THR A 244 28.24 59.34 27.16
CA THR A 244 29.59 59.76 26.78
C THR A 244 29.60 61.21 26.28
N ALA A 245 28.69 61.57 25.38
CA ALA A 245 28.58 62.95 24.87
C ALA A 245 28.24 63.95 26.00
N THR A 246 27.42 63.54 26.96
CA THR A 246 27.07 64.35 28.14
C THR A 246 28.28 64.59 29.02
N GLN A 247 29.12 63.57 29.25
CA GLN A 247 30.37 63.70 30.00
C GLN A 247 31.37 64.61 29.29
N ILE A 248 31.60 64.41 27.99
CA ILE A 248 32.47 65.28 27.18
C ILE A 248 32.01 66.75 27.29
N ARG A 249 30.70 66.99 27.21
CA ARG A 249 30.15 68.34 27.37
C ARG A 249 30.45 68.94 28.75
N GLN A 250 30.36 68.16 29.82
CA GLN A 250 30.72 68.60 31.17
C GLN A 250 32.22 68.91 31.27
N ASP A 251 33.08 68.03 30.76
CA ASP A 251 34.53 68.21 30.77
C ASP A 251 34.93 69.47 29.97
N VAL A 252 34.33 69.68 28.79
CA VAL A 252 34.53 70.91 27.99
C VAL A 252 34.07 72.15 28.75
N SER A 253 32.94 72.10 29.45
CA SER A 253 32.49 73.21 30.29
C SER A 253 33.48 73.53 31.41
N GLN A 254 34.02 72.51 32.08
CA GLN A 254 35.05 72.72 33.12
C GLN A 254 36.34 73.28 32.52
N MET A 255 36.79 72.77 31.36
CA MET A 255 37.94 73.32 30.64
C MET A 255 37.72 74.77 30.24
N GLN A 256 36.52 75.16 29.78
CA GLN A 256 36.20 76.56 29.48
C GLN A 256 36.33 77.45 30.72
N THR A 257 35.84 76.99 31.88
CA THR A 257 36.02 77.71 33.14
C THR A 257 37.50 77.85 33.50
N ALA A 258 38.27 76.76 33.43
CA ALA A 258 39.71 76.77 33.69
C ALA A 258 40.48 77.69 32.73
N VAL A 259 40.13 77.70 31.44
CA VAL A 259 40.71 78.61 30.43
C VAL A 259 40.34 80.06 30.73
N ALA A 260 39.10 80.34 31.16
CA ALA A 260 38.69 81.68 31.55
C ALA A 260 39.44 82.18 32.79
N GLU A 261 39.69 81.31 33.78
CA GLU A 261 40.52 81.59 34.95
C GLU A 261 41.99 81.81 34.56
N ALA A 262 42.57 80.93 33.74
CA ALA A 262 43.93 81.08 33.23
C ALA A 262 44.08 82.40 32.44
N LYS A 263 43.08 82.79 31.65
CA LYS A 263 43.07 84.08 30.94
C LYS A 263 43.07 85.26 31.91
N LYS A 264 42.28 85.21 33.00
CA LYS A 264 42.32 86.24 34.05
C LYS A 264 43.70 86.31 34.71
N GLN A 265 44.31 85.16 34.98
CA GLN A 265 45.65 85.11 35.56
C GLN A 265 46.69 85.72 34.63
N VAL A 266 46.69 85.36 33.33
CA VAL A 266 47.59 85.95 32.34
C VAL A 266 47.39 87.47 32.22
N GLU A 267 46.16 87.96 32.29
CA GLU A 267 45.88 89.41 32.26
C GLU A 267 46.41 90.11 33.52
N GLN A 268 46.33 89.46 34.68
CA GLN A 268 46.93 89.94 35.92
C GLN A 268 48.45 89.93 35.85
N ASP A 269 49.07 88.83 35.42
CA ASP A 269 50.51 88.70 35.24
C ASP A 269 51.04 89.76 34.27
N LYS A 270 50.31 90.04 33.18
CA LYS A 270 50.63 91.12 32.23
C LYS A 270 50.68 92.47 32.93
N LYS A 271 49.68 92.78 33.76
CA LYS A 271 49.62 94.03 34.52
C LYS A 271 50.77 94.13 35.52
N ASP A 272 51.05 93.06 36.26
CA ASP A 272 52.14 93.02 37.25
C ASP A 272 53.52 93.20 36.58
N ILE A 273 53.72 92.65 35.38
CA ILE A 273 54.92 92.88 34.56
C ILE A 273 55.01 94.34 34.13
N ASP A 274 53.94 94.92 33.58
CA ASP A 274 53.90 96.32 33.15
C ASP A 274 54.21 97.27 34.32
N ASP A 275 53.63 97.01 35.51
CA ASP A 275 53.88 97.76 36.75
C ASP A 275 55.34 97.61 37.21
N THR A 276 55.91 96.39 37.15
CA THR A 276 57.32 96.13 37.49
C THR A 276 58.28 96.87 36.55
N ILE A 277 58.00 96.85 35.24
CA ILE A 277 58.78 97.59 34.24
C ILE A 277 58.70 99.08 34.54
N GLN A 278 57.50 99.66 34.72
CA GLN A 278 57.35 101.07 35.07
C GLN A 278 58.12 101.44 36.34
N ASN A 279 57.96 100.68 37.42
CA ASN A 279 58.62 100.95 38.69
C ASN A 279 60.16 100.85 38.58
N SER A 280 60.68 99.88 37.82
CA SER A 280 62.13 99.74 37.59
C SER A 280 62.71 100.87 36.72
N LEU A 281 61.95 101.34 35.73
CA LEU A 281 62.30 102.50 34.91
C LEU A 281 62.28 103.78 35.74
N LEU A 282 61.26 103.96 36.60
CA LEU A 282 61.16 105.06 37.55
C LEU A 282 62.34 105.06 38.52
N ALA A 283 62.62 103.94 39.17
CA ALA A 283 63.75 103.83 40.11
C ALA A 283 65.11 104.08 39.42
N SER A 284 65.27 103.65 38.17
CA SER A 284 66.47 103.94 37.38
C SER A 284 66.55 105.43 37.00
N ALA A 285 65.43 106.05 36.63
CA ALA A 285 65.35 107.48 36.33
C ALA A 285 65.63 108.33 37.58
N GLU A 286 65.13 107.93 38.75
CA GLU A 286 65.43 108.56 40.04
C GLU A 286 66.92 108.47 40.37
N LYS A 287 67.56 107.31 40.21
CA LYS A 287 69.03 107.18 40.38
C LYS A 287 69.82 108.06 39.42
N ILE A 288 69.38 108.16 38.16
CA ILE A 288 70.01 109.06 37.18
C ILE A 288 69.84 110.51 37.65
N LEU A 289 68.63 110.91 38.06
CA LEU A 289 68.35 112.25 38.56
C LEU A 289 69.18 112.59 39.80
N GLU A 290 69.32 111.65 40.74
CA GLU A 290 70.16 111.79 41.93
C GLU A 290 71.64 111.99 41.55
N SER A 291 72.14 111.23 40.57
CA SER A 291 73.50 111.42 40.05
C SER A 291 73.69 112.78 39.37
N VAL A 292 72.70 113.25 38.61
CA VAL A 292 72.72 114.57 37.96
C VAL A 292 72.65 115.68 39.01
N GLN A 293 71.85 115.50 40.06
CA GLN A 293 71.75 116.43 41.19
C GLN A 293 73.08 116.51 41.95
N ASP A 294 73.75 115.38 42.18
CA ASP A 294 75.09 115.35 42.78
C ASP A 294 76.12 116.08 41.90
N TYR A 295 76.10 115.84 40.58
CA TYR A 295 76.91 116.61 39.63
C TYR A 295 76.62 118.12 39.68
N PHE A 296 75.35 118.51 39.75
CA PHE A 296 74.93 119.90 39.86
C PHE A 296 75.44 120.55 41.15
N ASN A 297 75.28 119.89 42.30
CA ASN A 297 75.75 120.38 43.59
C ASN A 297 77.29 120.52 43.62
N ARG A 298 78.03 119.58 43.00
CA ARG A 298 79.49 119.70 42.83
C ARG A 298 79.88 120.87 41.93
N ALA A 299 79.11 121.15 40.89
CA ALA A 299 79.32 122.31 40.03
C ALA A 299 79.03 123.65 40.74
N GLU A 300 77.98 123.73 41.56
CA GLU A 300 77.71 124.90 42.41
C GLU A 300 78.81 125.12 43.45
N ALA A 301 79.27 124.06 44.13
CA ALA A 301 80.38 124.17 45.08
C ALA A 301 81.67 124.69 44.41
N LEU A 302 81.92 124.28 43.17
CA LEU A 302 83.04 124.79 42.37
C LEU A 302 82.83 126.29 42.04
N TYR A 303 81.61 126.67 41.65
CA TYR A 303 81.24 128.06 41.33
C TYR A 303 81.38 128.99 42.55
N SER A 304 80.94 128.56 43.74
CA SER A 304 81.07 129.33 44.98
C SER A 304 82.51 129.42 45.51
N SER A 305 83.40 128.48 45.16
CA SER A 305 84.81 128.54 45.55
C SER A 305 85.66 129.54 44.75
N MET A 306 85.07 130.16 43.73
CA MET A 306 85.79 130.97 42.74
C MET A 306 85.62 132.49 42.90
N TYR A 307 84.93 132.96 43.95
CA TYR A 307 84.72 134.39 44.21
C TYR A 307 85.45 134.86 45.49
N LEU A 308 86.41 135.77 45.31
CA LEU A 308 87.01 136.59 46.36
C LEU A 308 86.53 138.04 46.16
N ASP A 309 85.81 138.57 47.14
CA ASP A 309 85.40 139.98 47.20
C ASP A 309 86.62 140.88 47.44
N CYS A 310 86.80 141.88 46.59
CA CYS A 310 87.78 142.97 46.75
C CYS A 310 87.04 144.31 46.80
N ASP A 311 86.97 144.91 47.97
CA ASP A 311 86.48 146.27 48.23
C ASP A 311 87.65 147.29 48.20
N GLY A 312 87.48 148.38 47.45
CA GLY A 312 88.54 149.38 47.21
C GLY A 312 88.65 150.45 48.30
N GLU A 313 89.90 150.77 48.70
CA GLU A 313 90.55 152.11 48.70
C GLU A 313 91.76 152.23 49.67
N THR A 314 92.65 153.18 49.37
CA THR A 314 94.09 153.39 49.72
C THR A 314 94.37 154.35 50.91
N PRO A 315 95.63 154.80 51.22
CA PRO A 315 96.84 154.14 51.75
C PRO A 315 97.42 154.83 53.03
N TYR A 316 98.11 154.09 53.92
CA TYR A 316 99.34 154.45 54.68
C TYR A 316 99.47 153.53 55.92
N LEU A 317 100.66 152.95 56.11
CA LEU A 317 101.14 152.24 57.30
C LEU A 317 100.41 150.96 57.73
N ARG A 318 101.01 149.80 57.42
CA ARG A 318 101.37 148.72 58.40
C ARG A 318 102.09 147.57 57.69
N THR A 319 103.41 147.54 57.80
CA THR A 319 104.20 146.53 58.56
C THR A 319 104.05 145.08 58.08
N VAL A 320 105.01 144.69 57.24
CA VAL A 320 105.38 143.31 56.94
C VAL A 320 105.93 142.65 58.22
N THR A 321 105.58 141.41 58.51
CA THR A 321 106.32 140.56 59.45
C THR A 321 106.43 139.14 58.88
N PRO A 322 107.64 138.65 58.58
CA PRO A 322 107.86 137.34 57.98
C PRO A 322 107.86 136.24 59.06
N ILE A 323 107.44 135.02 58.69
CA ILE A 323 107.74 133.79 59.44
C ILE A 323 108.51 132.85 58.51
N PHE A 324 109.65 132.38 59.04
CA PHE A 324 110.62 131.48 58.43
C PHE A 324 110.15 130.02 58.51
N ILE A 325 110.44 129.22 57.48
CA ILE A 325 110.69 127.78 57.62
C ILE A 325 112.14 127.55 57.23
N ASP A 326 112.88 127.08 58.23
CA ASP A 326 114.32 126.83 58.24
C ASP A 326 114.66 125.57 57.44
N GLY A 327 115.59 125.74 56.49
CA GLY A 327 116.28 124.67 55.81
C GLY A 327 117.69 124.53 56.36
N ALA A 328 117.96 123.41 57.03
CA ALA A 328 119.31 123.00 57.38
C ALA A 328 119.60 121.58 56.88
N THR A 329 120.81 121.39 56.34
CA THR A 329 121.47 120.13 55.90
C THR A 329 122.92 120.16 56.46
N PRO A 330 123.74 119.09 56.50
CA PRO A 330 123.53 117.63 56.41
C PRO A 330 124.42 116.77 57.41
N GLN A 331 124.24 115.43 57.41
CA GLN A 331 125.20 114.37 57.81
C GLN A 331 125.59 114.12 59.30
N VAL A 332 124.88 113.19 59.98
CA VAL A 332 125.45 112.03 60.71
C VAL A 332 124.45 110.86 60.58
N ARG A 333 124.93 109.68 60.18
CA ARG A 333 124.16 108.50 59.76
C ARG A 333 123.75 107.61 60.94
N ASN A 334 122.53 107.05 60.88
CA ASN A 334 122.02 105.73 61.33
C ASN A 334 120.47 105.82 61.31
N ALA A 335 119.64 105.19 60.45
CA ALA A 335 119.77 104.08 59.49
C ALA A 335 118.81 104.28 58.28
N ASN A 336 119.14 103.64 57.15
CA ASN A 336 118.36 103.34 55.94
C ASN A 336 116.96 102.75 56.25
N GLU A 337 115.90 102.73 55.42
CA GLU A 337 115.59 102.88 53.98
C GLU A 337 114.25 103.65 53.91
N GLY A 338 114.00 104.62 53.04
CA GLY A 338 113.64 104.37 51.64
C GLY A 338 112.30 105.07 51.34
N VAL A 339 112.23 105.73 50.19
CA VAL A 339 111.00 106.11 49.50
C VAL A 339 110.14 104.86 49.33
N ASP A 340 108.82 104.95 49.53
CA ASP A 340 107.92 104.02 48.85
C ASP A 340 106.72 104.73 48.23
N PHE A 341 106.77 104.75 46.90
CA PHE A 341 105.64 104.84 46.01
C PHE A 341 104.97 103.45 46.03
N ASP A 342 103.77 103.31 46.59
CA ASP A 342 102.93 102.16 46.24
C ASP A 342 102.07 102.50 45.02
N GLY A 343 102.71 102.36 43.85
CA GLY A 343 102.03 102.12 42.59
C GLY A 343 101.83 100.62 42.39
N GLY A 344 100.87 100.03 43.11
CA GLY A 344 100.50 98.62 42.99
C GLY A 344 99.09 98.42 42.46
N THR A 345 98.94 97.71 41.33
CA THR A 345 97.68 97.08 40.92
C THR A 345 97.53 95.75 41.66
N PRO A 346 96.37 95.44 42.27
CA PRO A 346 96.08 94.06 42.69
C PRO A 346 94.94 93.47 41.86
N THR A 347 95.34 92.77 40.80
CA THR A 347 94.68 91.53 40.39
C THR A 347 94.81 90.48 41.50
N SER A 348 93.76 89.68 41.70
CA SER A 348 93.64 88.46 42.52
C SER A 348 93.29 88.57 44.03
N ARG A 349 91.99 88.46 44.32
CA ARG A 349 91.50 87.57 45.39
C ARG A 349 90.74 86.42 44.74
N GLN A 350 91.30 85.23 44.79
CA GLN A 350 90.72 83.94 44.36
C GLN A 350 89.77 83.40 45.45
N LEU A 351 88.53 83.05 45.08
CA LEU A 351 87.96 81.70 44.84
C LEU A 351 87.47 80.94 46.09
N ALA A 352 86.18 80.57 46.09
CA ALA A 352 85.71 79.24 46.47
C ALA A 352 84.31 78.95 45.86
N VAL A 353 84.34 78.10 44.82
CA VAL A 353 83.34 77.19 44.21
C VAL A 353 82.00 77.74 43.72
#